data_AF-A0A6G8CZP2-F1
#
_entry.id   AF-A0A6G8CZP2-F1
#
_cell.length_a   1.000
_cell.length_b   1.000
_cell.length_c   1.000
_cell.angle_alpha   90.00
_cell.angle_beta   90.00
_cell.angle_gamma   90.00
#
_symmetry.space_group_name_H-M   'P 1'
#
loop_
_entity.id
_entity.type
_entity.pdbx_description
1 polymer ?
#
loop_
_entity_poly.entity_id
_entity_poly.type
_entity_poly.pdbx_seq_one_letter_code
_entity_poly.pdbx_strand_id
1 'polypeptide(L)'
;MTNLYTPMSLALQAHWKAHNNAYPQKFVLTDSALTTLNQVRKLVNESIASPLQSGWEREFMGVPLEIGPANAMVGLDGTETPL
;
A
#
# COMPACT_ATOMS: atom_id res chain seq x y z
N MET A 1 0.84 -7.73 15.57
CA MET A 1 0.52 -6.71 14.55
C MET A 1 0.92 -7.27 13.20
N THR A 2 -0.02 -7.48 12.29
CA THR A 2 0.26 -8.06 10.97
C THR A 2 0.78 -6.95 10.05
N ASN A 3 1.99 -7.11 9.52
CA ASN A 3 2.55 -6.18 8.54
C ASN A 3 1.88 -6.41 7.17
N LEU A 4 1.26 -5.36 6.61
CA LEU A 4 0.54 -5.44 5.34
C LEU A 4 1.41 -5.33 4.08
N TYR A 5 2.74 -5.16 4.22
CA TYR A 5 3.61 -4.98 3.06
C TYR A 5 3.47 -6.12 2.03
N THR A 6 3.55 -7.38 2.47
CA THR A 6 3.42 -8.55 1.61
C THR A 6 2.02 -8.70 1.00
N PRO A 7 0.91 -8.69 1.76
CA PRO A 7 -0.43 -8.81 1.15
C PRO A 7 -0.75 -7.65 0.20
N MET A 8 -0.33 -6.41 0.49
CA MET A 8 -0.47 -5.28 -0.44
C MET A 8 0.30 -5.50 -1.74
N SER A 9 1.53 -6.01 -1.65
CA SER A 9 2.35 -6.30 -2.84
C SER A 9 1.71 -7.40 -3.71
N LEU A 10 1.17 -8.44 -3.08
CA LEU A 10 0.47 -9.53 -3.77
C LEU A 10 -0.84 -9.08 -4.40
N ALA A 11 -1.63 -8.26 -3.69
CA ALA A 11 -2.86 -7.68 -4.22
C ALA A 11 -2.58 -6.79 -5.45
N LEU A 12 -1.57 -5.92 -5.36
CA LEU A 12 -1.14 -5.06 -6.47
C LEU A 12 -0.70 -5.88 -7.69
N GLN A 13 0.13 -6.91 -7.47
CA GLN A 13 0.57 -7.80 -8.55
C GLN A 13 -0.61 -8.52 -9.23
N ALA A 14 -1.56 -9.02 -8.43
CA ALA A 14 -2.76 -9.65 -8.96
C ALA A 14 -3.62 -8.66 -9.78
N HIS A 15 -3.75 -7.42 -9.30
CA HIS A 15 -4.46 -6.35 -10.01
C HIS A 15 -3.83 -6.06 -11.37
N TRP A 16 -2.51 -5.83 -11.40
CA TRP A 16 -1.77 -5.60 -12.66
C TRP A 16 -1.94 -6.73 -13.65
N LYS A 17 -1.89 -7.99 -13.19
CA LYS A 17 -2.10 -9.16 -14.04
C LYS A 17 -3.51 -9.18 -14.65
N ALA A 18 -4.53 -8.78 -13.90
CA ALA A 18 -5.91 -8.76 -14.35
C ALA A 18 -6.27 -7.54 -15.23
N HIS A 19 -5.55 -6.42 -15.08
CA HIS A 19 -5.90 -5.12 -15.68
C HIS A 19 -4.81 -4.57 -16.62
N ASN A 20 -4.01 -5.44 -17.25
CA ASN A 20 -2.98 -5.05 -18.21
C ASN A 20 -1.98 -4.00 -17.65
N ASN A 21 -1.51 -4.23 -16.43
CA ASN A 21 -0.62 -3.35 -15.67
C ASN A 21 -1.20 -1.96 -15.34
N ALA A 22 -2.51 -1.76 -15.49
CA ALA A 22 -3.17 -0.55 -14.99
C ALA A 22 -3.15 -0.51 -13.46
N TYR A 23 -2.92 0.67 -12.91
CA TYR A 23 -2.88 0.86 -11.47
C TYR A 23 -4.29 0.80 -10.86
N PRO A 24 -4.44 0.26 -9.63
CA PRO A 24 -5.65 0.43 -8.86
C PRO A 24 -5.82 1.90 -8.46
N GLN A 25 -7.02 2.30 -8.05
CA GLN A 25 -7.30 3.68 -7.67
C GLN A 25 -6.55 4.08 -6.38
N LYS A 26 -6.56 3.20 -5.37
CA LYS A 26 -5.98 3.45 -4.05
C LYS A 26 -5.93 2.20 -3.18
N PHE A 27 -5.17 2.30 -2.10
CA PHE A 27 -5.29 1.45 -0.91
C PHE A 27 -5.97 2.24 0.21
N VAL A 28 -6.96 1.62 0.84
CA VAL A 28 -7.61 2.11 2.06
C VAL A 28 -7.11 1.27 3.22
N LEU A 29 -6.54 1.90 4.24
CA LEU A 29 -5.99 1.22 5.41
C LEU A 29 -6.58 1.79 6.70
N THR A 30 -6.68 0.96 7.74
CA THR A 30 -6.91 1.50 9.09
C THR A 30 -5.71 2.33 9.54
N ASP A 31 -5.95 3.31 10.41
CA ASP A 31 -4.89 4.18 10.95
C ASP A 31 -3.74 3.38 11.60
N SER A 32 -4.09 2.32 12.34
CA SER A 32 -3.10 1.42 12.97
C SER A 32 -2.29 0.61 11.97
N ALA A 33 -2.90 0.19 10.86
CA ALA A 33 -2.23 -0.56 9.80
C ALA A 33 -1.29 0.34 9.00
N LEU A 34 -1.73 1.55 8.63
CA LEU A 34 -0.90 2.54 7.96
C LEU A 34 0.32 2.93 8.81
N THR A 35 0.12 3.14 10.10
CA THR A 35 1.21 3.43 11.05
C THR A 35 2.23 2.30 11.08
N THR A 36 1.77 1.06 11.18
CA THR A 36 2.64 -0.13 11.20
C THR A 36 3.42 -0.28 9.89
N LEU A 37 2.75 -0.10 8.75
CA LEU A 37 3.37 -0.13 7.42
C LEU A 37 4.47 0.93 7.28
N ASN A 38 4.19 2.16 7.71
CA ASN A 38 5.15 3.26 7.66
C ASN A 38 6.36 2.98 8.54
N GLN A 39 6.17 2.50 9.77
CA GLN A 39 7.28 2.14 10.65
C GLN A 39 8.22 1.12 10.02
N VAL A 40 7.67 0.07 9.39
CA VAL A 40 8.49 -0.96 8.72
C VAL A 40 9.23 -0.37 7.51
N ARG A 41 8.54 0.38 6.64
CA ARG A 41 9.16 0.99 5.46
C ARG A 41 10.27 1.97 5.84
N LYS A 42 10.06 2.75 6.90
CA LYS A 42 11.06 3.68 7.44
C LYS A 42 12.30 2.93 7.94
N LEU A 43 12.10 1.91 8.77
CA LEU A 43 13.19 1.09 9.30
C LEU A 43 14.05 0.46 8.20
N VAL A 44 13.40 -0.07 7.15
CA VAL A 44 14.11 -0.68 6.01
C VAL A 44 14.87 0.36 5.20
N ASN A 45 14.29 1.52 4.91
CA ASN A 45 14.98 2.56 4.13
C ASN A 45 16.18 3.15 4.87
N GLU A 46 16.05 3.37 6.19
CA GLU A 46 17.15 3.82 7.05
C GLU A 46 18.29 2.80 7.09
N SER A 47 17.99 1.49 7.10
CA SER A 47 19.02 0.45 7.16
C SER A 47 19.83 0.28 5.87
N ILE A 48 19.26 0.67 4.72
CA ILE A 48 19.93 0.62 3.40
C ILE A 48 20.44 1.99 2.94
N ALA A 49 20.48 3.00 3.83
CA ALA A 49 20.89 4.38 3.52
C ALA A 49 20.15 4.99 2.31
N SER A 50 18.87 4.64 2.14
CA SER A 50 18.00 5.17 1.09
C SER A 50 17.13 6.30 1.67
N PRO A 51 17.43 7.58 1.40
CA PRO A 51 16.68 8.67 1.99
C PRO A 51 15.24 8.70 1.45
N LEU A 52 14.28 8.70 2.38
CA LEU A 52 12.87 8.85 2.06
C LEU A 52 12.56 10.30 1.67
N GLN A 53 11.88 10.49 0.55
CA GLN A 53 11.44 11.80 0.07
C GLN A 53 10.21 12.29 0.85
N SER A 54 10.00 13.60 0.97
CA SER A 54 8.79 14.13 1.61
C SER A 54 7.52 13.59 0.95
N GLY A 55 6.61 13.06 1.77
CA GLY A 55 5.32 12.53 1.31
C GLY A 55 5.33 11.06 0.92
N TRP A 56 6.45 10.34 1.09
CA TRP A 56 6.56 8.90 0.84
C TRP A 56 5.49 8.05 1.57
N GLU A 57 4.96 8.54 2.68
CA GLU A 57 3.90 7.87 3.46
C GLU A 57 2.56 7.81 2.73
N ARG A 58 2.36 8.68 1.72
CA ARG A 58 1.06 8.87 1.04
C ARG A 58 0.83 7.90 -0.11
N GLU A 59 1.83 7.12 -0.47
CA GLU A 59 1.73 6.13 -1.55
C GLU A 59 2.44 4.83 -1.21
N PHE A 60 2.01 3.76 -1.86
CA PHE A 60 2.64 2.45 -1.83
C PHE A 60 2.90 2.00 -3.26
N MET A 61 4.17 1.96 -3.67
CA MET A 61 4.58 1.59 -5.03
C MET A 61 3.86 2.39 -6.13
N GLY A 62 3.62 3.69 -5.90
CA GLY A 62 2.89 4.59 -6.80
C GLY A 62 1.36 4.54 -6.69
N VAL A 63 0.80 3.74 -5.78
CA VAL A 63 -0.64 3.69 -5.50
C VAL A 63 -0.96 4.60 -4.30
N PRO A 64 -1.92 5.53 -4.40
CA PRO A 64 -2.32 6.38 -3.27
C PRO A 64 -2.78 5.58 -2.04
N LEU A 65 -2.44 6.09 -0.85
CA LEU A 65 -2.88 5.56 0.45
C LEU A 65 -3.91 6.51 1.08
N GLU A 66 -5.02 5.96 1.54
CA GLU A 66 -6.04 6.68 2.29
C GLU A 66 -6.34 5.95 3.61
N ILE A 67 -6.72 6.71 4.63
CA ILE A 67 -7.20 6.15 5.90
C ILE A 67 -8.70 5.84 5.76
N GLY A 68 -9.11 4.65 6.20
CA GLY A 68 -10.51 4.25 6.22
C GLY A 68 -10.82 3.16 7.26
N PRO A 69 -12.04 2.61 7.22
CA PRO A 69 -12.53 1.71 8.26
C PRO A 69 -11.98 0.28 8.17
N ALA A 70 -11.42 -0.11 7.02
CA ALA A 70 -10.90 -1.46 6.76
C ALA A 70 -9.69 -1.42 5.82
N ASN A 71 -8.91 -2.50 5.81
CA ASN A 71 -7.78 -2.66 4.91
C ASN A 71 -8.25 -3.28 3.58
N ALA A 72 -8.21 -2.50 2.50
CA ALA A 72 -8.63 -2.94 1.18
C ALA A 72 -7.84 -2.21 0.06
N MET A 73 -7.75 -2.86 -1.09
CA MET A 73 -7.36 -2.23 -2.35
C MET A 73 -8.63 -1.92 -3.15
N VAL A 74 -8.73 -0.70 -3.68
CA VAL A 74 -9.80 -0.30 -4.60
C VAL A 74 -9.28 -0.41 -6.02
N GLY A 75 -9.76 -1.38 -6.78
CA GLY A 75 -9.37 -1.62 -8.16
C GLY A 75 -9.72 -0.46 -9.10
N LEU A 76 -9.15 -0.47 -10.30
CA LEU A 76 -9.48 0.49 -11.37
C LEU A 76 -11.00 0.58 -11.64
N ASP A 77 -11.68 -0.55 -11.59
CA ASP A 77 -13.12 -0.74 -11.78
C ASP A 77 -13.96 -0.39 -10.53
N GLY A 78 -13.32 -0.02 -9.42
CA GLY A 78 -13.97 0.26 -8.15
C GLY A 78 -14.19 -0.96 -7.26
N THR A 79 -13.75 -2.16 -7.69
CA THR A 79 -13.90 -3.38 -6.88
C THR A 79 -12.99 -3.32 -5.64
N GLU A 80 -13.57 -3.52 -4.45
CA GLU A 80 -12.82 -3.60 -3.20
C GLU A 80 -12.27 -5.02 -2.97
N THR A 81 -10.96 -5.13 -2.81
CA THR A 81 -10.27 -6.39 -2.47
C THR A 81 -9.69 -6.29 -1.07
N PRO A 82 -10.15 -7.09 -0.09
CA PRO A 82 -9.59 -7.12 1.27
C PRO A 82 -8.11 -7.48 1.29
N LEU A 83 -7.36 -6.88 2.23
CA LEU A 83 -5.92 -7.08 2.43
C LEU A 83 -5.57 -7.93 3.66
#